data_AF-A0A5C7B3B6-F1
#
_entry.id   AF-A0A5C7B3B6-F1
#
_cell.length_a   1.000
_cell.length_b   1.000
_cell.length_c   1.000
_cell.angle_alpha   90.00
_cell.angle_beta   90.00
_cell.angle_gamma   90.00
#
_symmetry.space_group_name_H-M   'P 1'
#
loop_
_entity.id
_entity.type
_entity.pdbx_description
1 polymer ?
#
loop_
_entity_poly.entity_id
_entity_poly.type
_entity_poly.pdbx_seq_one_letter_code
_entity_poly.pdbx_strand_id
1 'polypeptide(L)'
;MKKAKLLIEHTYDFELLGLVSPVKDYKMAWLINRDLDLNLVKFEDLELEFMTLPSLKISQYFLSLPHGFVQLLKNKALNSTNQVSYLIPELKTMDYFLLVQDETFQISINTFATQLAKNRYIQNVMKLDVTKLKSKENLLTY
;
A
#
# COMPACT_ATOMS: atom_id res chain seq x y z
N MET A 1 -13.67 9.90 -38.48
CA MET A 1 -12.88 8.83 -37.82
C MET A 1 -13.13 8.90 -36.32
N LYS A 2 -13.82 7.90 -35.75
CA LYS A 2 -14.09 7.84 -34.30
C LYS A 2 -12.78 7.48 -33.59
N LYS A 3 -12.25 8.39 -32.76
CA LYS A 3 -11.12 8.11 -31.87
C LYS A 3 -11.57 7.03 -30.88
N ALA A 4 -11.06 5.81 -31.05
CA ALA A 4 -11.18 4.78 -30.03
C ALA A 4 -10.37 5.25 -28.82
N LYS A 5 -11.06 5.77 -27.80
CA LYS A 5 -10.46 5.91 -26.48
C LYS A 5 -10.29 4.48 -25.98
N LEU A 6 -9.06 3.98 -25.97
CA LEU A 6 -8.70 2.81 -25.18
C LEU A 6 -9.04 3.17 -23.73
N LEU A 7 -10.20 2.70 -23.28
CA LEU A 7 -10.51 2.61 -21.86
C LEU A 7 -9.59 1.50 -21.35
N ILE A 8 -8.40 1.88 -20.92
CA ILE A 8 -7.52 0.99 -20.17
C ILE A 8 -8.23 0.81 -18.83
N GLU A 9 -9.11 -0.17 -18.74
CA GLU A 9 -9.60 -0.65 -17.45
C GLU A 9 -8.40 -1.30 -16.77
N HIS A 10 -7.72 -0.53 -15.93
CA HIS A 10 -6.68 -1.08 -15.06
C HIS A 10 -7.36 -2.09 -14.14
N THR A 11 -7.14 -3.38 -14.38
CA THR A 11 -7.50 -4.44 -13.44
C THR A 11 -6.53 -4.33 -12.27
N TYR A 12 -7.06 -4.07 -11.09
CA TYR A 12 -6.26 -4.01 -9.86
C TYR A 12 -6.16 -5.44 -9.33
N ASP A 13 -5.18 -6.19 -9.83
CA ASP A 13 -4.96 -7.61 -9.51
C ASP A 13 -4.22 -7.79 -8.19
N PHE A 14 -4.61 -7.05 -7.16
CA PHE A 14 -4.08 -7.15 -5.81
C PHE A 14 -5.15 -6.87 -4.77
N GLU A 15 -4.97 -7.45 -3.59
CA GLU A 15 -5.77 -7.15 -2.41
C GLU A 15 -5.10 -6.07 -1.56
N LEU A 16 -5.91 -5.27 -0.86
CA LEU A 16 -5.43 -4.12 -0.08
C LEU A 16 -5.89 -4.21 1.38
N LEU A 17 -4.94 -4.08 2.31
CA LEU A 17 -5.21 -3.85 3.73
C LEU A 17 -4.80 -2.43 4.13
N GLY A 18 -5.69 -1.71 4.82
CA GLY A 18 -5.37 -0.51 5.57
C GLY A 18 -4.98 -0.85 7.01
N LEU A 19 -3.91 -0.24 7.50
CA LEU A 19 -3.37 -0.48 8.83
C LEU A 19 -3.26 0.85 9.58
N VAL A 20 -3.74 0.87 10.82
CA VAL A 20 -3.58 1.99 11.76
C VAL A 20 -2.59 1.59 12.83
N SER A 21 -1.48 2.31 12.92
CA SER A 21 -0.39 1.97 13.83
C SER A 21 0.49 3.19 14.12
N PRO A 22 0.77 3.48 15.40
CA PRO A 22 1.60 4.63 15.78
C PRO A 22 3.09 4.36 15.60
N VAL A 23 3.48 3.15 15.19
CA VAL A 23 4.89 2.77 15.04
C VAL A 23 5.48 3.36 13.76
N LYS A 24 6.80 3.52 13.73
CA LYS A 24 7.53 3.95 12.53
C LYS A 24 7.49 2.86 11.45
N ASP A 25 7.63 3.27 10.20
CA ASP A 25 7.58 2.44 8.99
C ASP A 25 8.50 1.21 9.05
N TYR A 26 9.77 1.37 9.43
CA TYR A 26 10.69 0.24 9.58
C TYR A 26 10.24 -0.78 10.63
N LYS A 27 9.63 -0.30 11.72
CA LYS A 27 9.11 -1.16 12.78
C LYS A 27 7.84 -1.86 12.30
N MET A 28 7.01 -1.18 11.51
CA MET A 28 5.83 -1.78 10.91
C MET A 28 6.21 -2.92 9.96
N ALA A 29 7.18 -2.71 9.07
CA ALA A 29 7.71 -3.75 8.20
C ALA A 29 8.27 -4.95 9.00
N TRP A 30 9.04 -4.68 10.06
CA TRP A 30 9.53 -5.73 10.95
C TRP A 30 8.41 -6.53 11.64
N LEU A 31 7.36 -5.87 12.12
CA LEU A 31 6.21 -6.54 12.74
C LEU A 31 5.48 -7.42 11.72
N ILE A 32 5.28 -6.92 10.51
CA ILE A 32 4.64 -7.68 9.42
C ILE A 32 5.48 -8.91 9.07
N ASN A 33 6.80 -8.76 8.91
CA ASN A 33 7.70 -9.87 8.62
C ASN A 33 7.62 -10.96 9.69
N ARG A 34 7.62 -10.56 10.96
CA ARG A 34 7.55 -11.50 12.08
C ARG A 34 6.20 -12.20 12.19
N ASP A 35 5.11 -11.46 12.01
CA ASP A 35 3.76 -11.99 12.28
C ASP A 35 3.19 -12.80 11.12
N LEU A 36 3.64 -12.52 9.89
CA LEU A 36 3.18 -13.16 8.66
C LEU A 36 4.23 -14.10 8.03
N ASP A 37 5.39 -14.25 8.66
CA ASP A 37 6.54 -15.01 8.13
C ASP A 37 6.96 -14.53 6.72
N LEU A 38 7.08 -13.20 6.58
CA LEU A 38 7.47 -12.51 5.34
C LEU A 38 8.86 -11.88 5.49
N ASN A 39 9.42 -11.45 4.36
CA ASN A 39 10.69 -10.73 4.33
C ASN A 39 10.61 -9.43 3.50
N LEU A 40 9.73 -8.51 3.89
CA LEU A 40 9.68 -7.15 3.36
C LEU A 40 11.02 -6.45 3.59
N VAL A 41 11.63 -5.97 2.51
CA VAL A 41 12.87 -5.21 2.54
C VAL A 41 12.58 -3.76 2.15
N LYS A 42 13.32 -2.81 2.74
CA LYS A 42 13.23 -1.40 2.38
C LYS A 42 13.55 -1.25 0.89
N PHE A 43 12.65 -0.63 0.14
CA PHE A 43 12.86 -0.29 -1.26
C PHE A 43 13.03 1.24 -1.41
N GLU A 44 13.47 1.68 -2.59
CA GLU A 44 13.57 3.11 -2.91
C GLU A 44 12.24 3.81 -2.65
N ASP A 45 12.27 5.03 -2.13
CA ASP A 45 11.03 5.74 -1.82
C ASP A 45 10.21 5.94 -3.11
N LEU A 46 8.91 5.68 -3.04
CA LEU A 46 7.99 5.89 -4.13
C LEU A 46 7.85 7.39 -4.36
N GLU A 47 8.35 7.87 -5.50
CA GLU A 47 8.23 9.26 -5.92
C GLU A 47 7.02 9.43 -6.82
N LEU A 48 6.00 10.14 -6.32
CA LEU A 48 4.83 10.54 -7.11
C LEU A 48 5.06 11.96 -7.61
N GLU A 49 5.37 12.08 -8.90
CA GLU A 49 5.45 13.35 -9.60
C GLU A 49 4.08 13.70 -10.17
N PHE A 50 3.51 14.79 -9.66
CA PHE A 50 2.26 15.33 -10.19
C PHE A 50 2.59 16.55 -11.06
N MET A 51 2.00 16.63 -12.25
CA MET A 51 2.26 17.74 -13.20
C MET A 51 1.99 19.13 -12.59
N THR A 52 1.08 19.22 -11.63
CA THR A 52 0.63 20.47 -11.00
C THR A 52 0.74 20.50 -9.48
N LEU A 53 1.13 19.38 -8.85
CA LEU A 53 1.24 19.28 -7.39
C LEU A 53 2.70 19.02 -6.99
N PRO A 54 3.10 19.42 -5.77
CA PRO A 54 4.41 19.08 -5.22
C PRO A 54 4.66 17.58 -5.27
N SER A 55 5.88 17.17 -5.67
CA SER A 55 6.27 15.77 -5.65
C SER A 55 6.20 15.19 -4.24
N LEU A 56 5.81 13.93 -4.16
CA LEU A 56 5.59 13.22 -2.91
C LEU A 56 6.51 12.01 -2.84
N LYS A 57 7.33 11.91 -1.78
CA LYS A 57 8.20 10.75 -1.55
C LYS A 57 7.63 9.89 -0.43
N ILE A 58 7.32 8.64 -0.74
CA ILE A 58 6.67 7.72 0.19
C ILE A 58 7.61 6.57 0.50
N SER A 59 7.82 6.33 1.81
CA SER A 59 8.56 5.15 2.23
C SER A 59 7.78 3.89 1.88
N GLN A 60 8.43 3.00 1.13
CA GLN A 60 7.93 1.69 0.80
C GLN A 60 8.86 0.54 1.22
N TYR A 61 8.26 -0.62 1.46
CA TYR A 61 8.94 -1.89 1.64
C TYR A 61 8.33 -2.89 0.69
N PHE A 62 9.15 -3.75 0.11
CA PHE A 62 8.74 -4.64 -0.97
C PHE A 62 9.29 -6.05 -0.75
N LEU A 63 8.51 -7.03 -1.19
CA LEU A 63 8.86 -8.43 -1.28
C LEU A 63 8.34 -8.96 -2.62
N SER A 64 9.26 -9.38 -3.48
CA SER A 64 8.92 -10.11 -4.70
C SER A 64 8.64 -11.57 -4.36
N LEU A 65 7.54 -12.10 -4.87
CA LEU A 65 7.18 -13.52 -4.80
C LEU A 65 7.29 -14.13 -6.20
N PRO A 66 7.41 -15.46 -6.33
CA PRO A 66 7.49 -16.12 -7.64
C PRO A 66 6.33 -15.80 -8.59
N HIS A 67 5.14 -15.57 -8.05
CA HIS A 67 3.91 -15.28 -8.80
C HIS A 67 3.11 -14.14 -8.14
N GLY A 68 3.80 -13.07 -7.75
CA GLY A 68 3.16 -11.90 -7.15
C GLY A 68 4.12 -11.06 -6.33
N PHE A 69 3.56 -10.26 -5.43
CA PHE A 69 4.36 -9.41 -4.54
C PHE A 69 3.59 -9.06 -3.26
N VAL A 70 4.35 -8.62 -2.26
CA VAL A 70 3.81 -7.93 -1.09
C VAL A 70 4.51 -6.58 -0.97
N GLN A 71 3.74 -5.52 -0.83
CA GLN A 71 4.26 -4.16 -0.73
C GLN A 71 3.59 -3.42 0.42
N LEU A 72 4.41 -2.79 1.27
CA LEU A 72 3.96 -1.92 2.34
C LEU A 72 4.24 -0.48 1.97
N LEU A 73 3.20 0.33 1.90
CA LEU A 73 3.26 1.76 1.61
C LEU A 73 2.85 2.58 2.83
N LYS A 74 3.59 3.65 3.12
CA LYS A 74 3.19 4.63 4.13
C LYS A 74 2.20 5.61 3.53
N ASN A 75 1.10 5.89 4.22
CA ASN A 75 0.11 6.85 3.71
C ASN A 75 0.62 8.29 3.84
N LYS A 76 1.15 8.66 5.01
CA LYS A 76 1.54 10.04 5.33
C LYS A 76 3.00 10.31 4.99
N ALA A 77 3.24 11.33 4.17
CA ALA A 77 4.57 11.81 3.82
C ALA A 77 4.63 13.34 3.74
N LEU A 78 5.84 13.89 3.73
CA LEU A 78 6.08 15.29 3.43
C LEU A 78 6.32 15.43 1.93
N ASN A 79 5.67 16.41 1.32
CA ASN A 79 5.92 16.75 -0.07
C ASN A 79 7.15 17.67 -0.21
N SER A 80 7.52 18.01 -1.44
CA SER A 80 8.65 18.91 -1.72
C SER A 80 8.51 20.32 -1.16
N THR A 81 7.29 20.76 -0.80
CA THR A 81 7.04 22.04 -0.10
C THR A 81 6.97 21.90 1.42
N ASN A 82 7.41 20.75 1.96
CA ASN A 82 7.42 20.43 3.38
C ASN A 82 6.03 20.43 4.04
N GLN A 83 4.98 20.26 3.25
CA GLN A 83 3.60 20.11 3.68
C GLN A 83 3.23 18.64 3.77
N VAL A 84 2.34 18.31 4.70
CA VAL A 84 1.82 16.95 4.87
C VAL A 84 0.90 16.61 3.72
N SER A 85 1.25 15.54 3.01
CA SER A 85 0.46 14.94 1.94
C SER A 85 0.19 13.46 2.24
N TYR A 86 -0.82 12.91 1.57
CA TYR A 86 -1.27 11.53 1.75
C TYR A 86 -1.24 10.79 0.42
N LEU A 87 -0.82 9.53 0.44
CA LEU A 87 -0.93 8.61 -0.69
C LEU A 87 -2.39 8.42 -1.08
N ILE A 88 -3.26 8.20 -0.09
CA ILE A 88 -4.71 8.05 -0.27
C ILE A 88 -5.41 9.10 0.60
N PRO A 89 -5.70 10.29 0.05
CA PRO A 89 -6.28 11.41 0.78
C PRO A 89 -7.67 11.14 1.36
N GLU A 90 -8.43 10.19 0.83
CA GLU A 90 -9.73 9.76 1.37
C GLU A 90 -9.61 8.88 2.62
N LEU A 91 -8.45 8.26 2.85
CA LEU A 91 -8.18 7.36 3.97
C LEU A 91 -7.09 7.92 4.91
N LYS A 92 -7.19 9.21 5.28
CA LYS A 92 -6.18 9.88 6.15
C LYS A 92 -5.99 9.23 7.52
N THR A 93 -6.97 8.46 7.98
CA THR A 93 -6.92 7.74 9.25
C THR A 93 -6.02 6.50 9.20
N MET A 94 -5.72 5.98 8.00
CA MET A 94 -4.81 4.87 7.80
C MET A 94 -3.37 5.38 7.76
N ASP A 95 -2.49 4.73 8.50
CA ASP A 95 -1.06 5.07 8.53
C ASP A 95 -0.29 4.34 7.44
N TYR A 96 -0.69 3.10 7.14
CA TYR A 96 -0.05 2.22 6.18
C TYR A 96 -1.06 1.46 5.32
N PHE A 97 -0.61 1.07 4.12
CA PHE A 97 -1.31 0.18 3.22
C PHE A 97 -0.43 -1.02 2.88
N LEU A 98 -0.99 -2.22 2.98
CA LEU A 98 -0.33 -3.46 2.58
C LEU A 98 -1.04 -3.99 1.33
N LEU A 99 -0.33 -3.98 0.21
CA LEU A 99 -0.75 -4.55 -1.06
C LEU A 99 -0.24 -5.99 -1.10
N VAL A 100 -1.11 -6.90 -1.50
CA VAL A 100 -0.79 -8.32 -1.64
C VAL A 100 -1.32 -8.78 -2.99
N GLN A 101 -0.41 -9.12 -3.88
CA GLN A 101 -0.70 -9.82 -5.12
C GLN A 101 -0.18 -11.25 -4.97
N ASP A 102 -1.06 -12.22 -5.18
CA ASP A 102 -0.71 -13.63 -5.22
C ASP A 102 -1.56 -14.35 -6.26
N GLU A 103 -0.92 -14.83 -7.32
CA GLU A 103 -1.56 -15.61 -8.38
C GLU A 103 -1.64 -17.10 -8.04
N THR A 104 -1.01 -17.54 -6.94
CA THR A 104 -1.02 -18.96 -6.51
C THR A 104 -2.19 -19.31 -5.61
N PHE A 105 -2.95 -18.31 -5.14
CA PHE A 105 -4.02 -18.44 -4.14
C PHE A 105 -3.58 -19.09 -2.81
N GLN A 106 -2.28 -19.08 -2.51
CA GLN A 106 -1.73 -19.62 -1.26
C GLN A 106 -1.81 -18.60 -0.13
N ILE A 107 -1.78 -17.31 -0.46
CA ILE A 107 -1.86 -16.20 0.47
C ILE A 107 -3.31 -15.75 0.58
N SER A 108 -3.82 -15.75 1.82
CA SER A 108 -5.13 -15.19 2.12
C SER A 108 -5.00 -13.87 2.87
N ILE A 109 -5.48 -12.79 2.26
CA ILE A 109 -5.49 -11.47 2.91
C ILE A 109 -6.29 -11.46 4.22
N ASN A 110 -7.29 -12.33 4.34
CA ASN A 110 -8.11 -12.46 5.56
C ASN A 110 -7.29 -13.08 6.70
N THR A 111 -6.43 -14.05 6.39
CA THR A 111 -5.49 -14.63 7.36
C THR A 111 -4.49 -13.57 7.81
N PHE A 112 -3.94 -12.79 6.88
CA PHE A 112 -3.05 -11.67 7.19
C PHE A 112 -3.73 -10.64 8.10
N ALA A 113 -4.95 -10.23 7.76
CA ALA A 113 -5.72 -9.29 8.57
C ALA A 113 -5.91 -9.80 10.01
N THR A 114 -6.24 -11.08 10.15
CA THR A 114 -6.47 -11.72 11.45
C THR A 114 -5.17 -11.86 12.26
N GLN A 115 -4.04 -12.16 11.62
CA GLN A 115 -2.74 -12.26 12.29
C GLN A 115 -2.24 -10.88 12.73
N LEU A 116 -2.30 -9.88 11.84
CA LEU A 116 -1.89 -8.51 12.15
C LEU A 116 -2.75 -7.87 13.26
N ALA A 117 -4.07 -8.15 13.28
CA ALA A 117 -4.95 -7.63 14.32
C ALA A 117 -4.63 -8.16 15.73
N LYS A 118 -3.91 -9.28 15.87
CA LYS A 118 -3.45 -9.80 17.17
C LYS A 118 -2.26 -9.02 17.74
N ASN A 119 -1.59 -8.23 16.92
CA ASN A 119 -0.42 -7.47 17.34
C ASN A 119 -0.84 -6.21 18.11
N ARG A 120 -0.42 -6.11 19.38
CA ARG A 120 -0.71 -4.95 20.25
C ARG A 120 -0.28 -3.58 19.71
N TYR A 121 0.65 -3.55 18.74
CA TYR A 121 1.11 -2.30 18.12
C TYR A 121 0.24 -1.89 16.92
N ILE A 122 -0.61 -2.78 16.41
CA ILE A 122 -1.52 -2.51 15.31
C ILE A 122 -2.90 -2.25 15.92
N GLN A 123 -3.37 -1.01 15.83
CA GLN A 123 -4.61 -0.59 16.47
C GLN A 123 -5.84 -1.02 15.67
N ASN A 124 -5.72 -1.03 14.34
CA ASN A 124 -6.79 -1.45 13.45
C ASN A 124 -6.24 -2.03 12.14
N VAL A 125 -6.95 -3.01 11.60
CA VAL A 125 -6.68 -3.63 10.30
C VAL A 125 -7.99 -3.71 9.54
N MET A 126 -8.02 -3.20 8.32
CA MET A 126 -9.23 -3.18 7.50
C MET A 126 -8.92 -3.62 6.08
N LYS A 127 -9.70 -4.58 5.56
CA LYS A 127 -9.69 -4.89 4.14
C LYS A 127 -10.35 -3.77 3.36
N LEU A 128 -9.64 -3.27 2.34
CA LEU A 128 -10.06 -2.17 1.50
C LEU A 128 -10.43 -2.70 0.12
N ASP A 129 -11.47 -2.10 -0.45
CA ASP A 129 -11.92 -2.37 -1.80
C ASP A 129 -11.33 -1.32 -2.74
N VAL A 130 -10.30 -1.72 -3.49
CA VAL A 130 -9.54 -0.84 -4.39
C VAL A 130 -10.43 -0.19 -5.44
N THR A 131 -11.51 -0.87 -5.87
CA THR A 131 -12.42 -0.36 -6.89
C THR A 131 -13.19 0.89 -6.44
N LYS A 132 -13.38 1.06 -5.13
CA LYS A 132 -14.09 2.18 -4.52
C LYS A 132 -13.20 3.38 -4.19
N LEU A 133 -11.88 3.24 -4.29
CA LEU A 133 -10.94 4.30 -4.01
C LEU A 133 -10.88 5.30 -5.17
N LYS A 134 -10.89 6.58 -4.85
CA LYS A 134 -10.75 7.66 -5.84
C LYS A 134 -9.29 7.82 -6.25
N SER A 135 -8.37 7.62 -5.31
CA SER A 135 -6.92 7.70 -5.53
C SER A 135 -6.26 6.34 -5.76
N LYS A 136 -7.01 5.36 -6.28
CA LYS A 136 -6.47 4.02 -6.63
C LYS A 136 -5.32 4.05 -7.63
N GLU A 137 -5.27 5.06 -8.50
CA GLU A 137 -4.17 5.25 -9.45
C GLU A 137 -2.82 5.44 -8.75
N ASN A 138 -2.80 5.99 -7.52
CA ASN A 138 -1.57 6.14 -6.74
C ASN A 138 -1.00 4.80 -6.25
N LEU A 139 -1.78 3.72 -6.33
CA LEU A 139 -1.37 2.36 -5.97
C LEU A 139 -0.86 1.56 -7.17
N LEU A 140 -0.88 2.13 -8.37
CA LEU A 140 -0.27 1.54 -9.57
C LEU A 140 1.23 1.81 -9.55
N THR A 141 1.94 1.13 -8.64
CA THR A 141 3.36 1.37 -8.39
C THR A 141 4.29 0.31 -8.98
N TYR A 142 3.73 -0.75 -9.58
CA TYR A 142 4.47 -1.85 -10.19
C TYR A 142 3.68 -2.45 -11.36
#